data_AF-A0A2P2LAY2-F1
#
_entry.id   AF-A0A2P2LAY2-F1
#
_cell.length_a   1.000
_cell.length_b   1.000
_cell.length_c   1.000
_cell.angle_alpha   90.00
_cell.angle_beta   90.00
_cell.angle_gamma   90.00
#
_symmetry.space_group_name_H-M   'P 1'
#
loop_
_entity.id
_entity.type
_entity.pdbx_description
1 polymer ?
#
loop_
_entity_poly.entity_id
_entity_poly.type
_entity_poly.pdbx_seq_one_letter_code
_entity_poly.pdbx_strand_id
1 'polypeptide(L)'
;MLSRLMNILRACWPPSSDSYVHTGSDAAGRQDGLLWYKDIGQHLCGEFSMAVVQANNLLEDQSQIESGPLSTLESGPYGTFVGIYDGHGGPETSRYICDNLFQHLKSEKYVAFFMRMFIV
;
A
#
# COMPACT_ATOMS: atom_id res chain seq x y z
N MET A 1 -20.40 -19.69 -13.31
CA MET A 1 -20.32 -19.25 -11.90
C MET A 1 -19.14 -19.90 -11.16
N LEU A 2 -18.92 -21.21 -11.31
CA LEU A 2 -17.73 -21.91 -10.78
C LEU A 2 -16.39 -21.32 -11.25
N SER A 3 -16.31 -20.85 -12.50
CA SER A 3 -15.09 -20.22 -13.03
C SER A 3 -14.68 -18.93 -12.30
N ARG A 4 -15.65 -18.09 -11.90
CA ARG A 4 -15.36 -16.88 -11.11
C ARG A 4 -14.91 -17.23 -9.70
N LEU A 5 -15.55 -18.23 -9.07
CA LEU A 5 -15.13 -18.73 -7.76
C LEU A 5 -13.72 -19.31 -7.81
N MET A 6 -13.38 -20.08 -8.85
CA MET A 6 -12.03 -20.63 -9.03
C MET A 6 -10.96 -19.56 -9.28
N ASN A 7 -11.32 -18.44 -9.93
CA ASN A 7 -10.40 -17.32 -10.11
C ASN A 7 -10.14 -16.58 -8.80
N ILE A 8 -11.18 -16.41 -7.96
CA ILE A 8 -11.01 -15.85 -6.62
C ILE A 8 -10.12 -16.77 -5.78
N LEU A 9 -10.39 -18.08 -5.79
CA LEU A 9 -9.59 -19.06 -5.06
C LEU A 9 -8.13 -19.12 -5.54
N ARG A 10 -7.87 -18.93 -6.85
CA ARG A 10 -6.51 -18.80 -7.39
C ARG A 10 -5.81 -17.51 -6.98
N ALA A 11 -6.53 -16.38 -6.92
CA ALA A 11 -5.98 -15.12 -6.44
C ALA A 11 -5.65 -15.17 -4.93
N CYS A 12 -6.35 -16.01 -4.17
CA CYS A 12 -6.07 -16.25 -2.75
C CYS A 12 -4.94 -17.26 -2.49
N TRP A 13 -4.36 -17.88 -3.53
CA TRP A 13 -3.25 -18.83 -3.39
C TRP A 13 -1.98 -18.20 -3.97
N PRO A 14 -0.85 -18.17 -3.23
CA PRO A 14 0.39 -17.63 -3.79
C PRO A 14 0.83 -18.49 -4.99
N PRO A 15 1.40 -17.90 -6.05
CA PRO A 15 2.06 -18.71 -7.06
C PRO A 15 3.16 -19.54 -6.38
N SER A 16 3.25 -20.81 -6.78
CA SER A 16 4.34 -21.69 -6.36
C SER A 16 5.65 -20.92 -6.46
N SER A 17 6.40 -20.89 -5.36
CA SER A 17 7.65 -20.14 -5.21
C SER A 17 8.68 -20.60 -6.23
N ASP A 18 8.69 -19.97 -7.41
CA ASP A 18 9.87 -19.91 -8.24
C ASP A 18 10.71 -18.74 -7.74
N SER A 19 11.86 -19.09 -7.18
CA SER A 19 12.88 -18.21 -6.67
C SER A 19 13.41 -17.30 -7.79
N TYR A 20 12.75 -16.16 -7.99
CA TYR A 20 13.31 -15.07 -8.77
C TYR A 20 13.99 -14.06 -7.84
N VAL A 21 15.31 -14.15 -7.83
CA VAL A 21 16.21 -13.12 -7.32
C VAL A 21 15.93 -11.83 -8.10
N HIS A 22 15.14 -10.93 -7.54
CA HIS A 22 15.07 -9.53 -7.97
C HIS A 22 15.21 -8.60 -6.78
N THR A 23 16.47 -8.38 -6.43
CA THR A 23 16.93 -7.14 -5.80
C THR A 23 16.35 -5.93 -6.56
N GLY A 24 15.39 -5.22 -5.97
CA GLY A 24 15.11 -3.82 -6.30
C GLY A 24 13.73 -3.44 -6.83
N SER A 25 12.77 -4.37 -7.04
CA SER A 25 11.48 -4.03 -7.70
C SER A 25 10.23 -4.09 -6.80
N ASP A 26 10.26 -4.74 -5.63
CA ASP A 26 9.06 -4.94 -4.79
C ASP A 26 8.71 -3.73 -3.88
N ALA A 27 9.47 -2.62 -3.98
CA ALA A 27 9.20 -1.42 -3.18
C ALA A 27 7.87 -0.76 -3.55
N ALA A 28 7.56 -0.68 -4.85
CA ALA A 28 6.46 0.11 -5.41
C ALA A 28 5.12 -0.64 -5.61
N GLY A 29 5.04 -1.92 -5.20
CA GLY A 29 3.87 -2.77 -5.47
C GLY A 29 3.70 -3.14 -6.95
N ARG A 30 2.73 -4.01 -7.24
CA ARG A 30 2.41 -4.55 -8.57
C ARG A 30 1.01 -4.11 -8.96
N GLN A 31 0.77 -3.88 -10.25
CA GLN A 31 -0.54 -3.50 -10.77
C GLN A 31 -0.98 -4.45 -11.89
N ASP A 32 -2.19 -5.01 -11.77
CA ASP A 32 -2.88 -5.82 -12.78
C ASP A 32 -4.29 -5.23 -13.01
N GLY A 33 -4.43 -4.41 -14.06
CA GLY A 33 -5.66 -3.67 -14.33
C GLY A 33 -6.01 -2.71 -13.18
N LEU A 34 -7.12 -2.98 -12.50
CA LEU A 34 -7.64 -2.22 -11.36
C LEU A 34 -7.27 -2.85 -10.00
N LEU A 35 -6.43 -3.88 -10.01
CA LEU A 35 -5.83 -4.45 -8.82
C LEU A 35 -4.43 -3.87 -8.69
N TRP A 36 -4.15 -3.22 -7.56
CA TRP A 36 -2.79 -2.97 -7.11
C TRP A 36 -2.53 -3.79 -5.86
N TYR A 37 -1.36 -4.42 -5.74
CA TYR A 37 -1.03 -5.21 -4.56
C TYR A 37 0.47 -5.23 -4.28
N LYS A 38 0.79 -5.42 -3.02
CA LYS A 38 2.12 -5.75 -2.52
C LYS A 38 2.00 -7.08 -1.80
N ASP A 39 2.74 -8.06 -2.31
CA ASP A 39 2.84 -9.39 -1.69
C ASP A 39 3.37 -9.28 -0.26
N ILE A 40 3.30 -10.39 0.48
CA ILE A 40 3.80 -10.46 1.86
C ILE A 40 5.27 -10.00 1.89
N GLY A 41 5.52 -8.95 2.67
CA GLY A 41 6.85 -8.40 2.93
C GLY A 41 7.13 -8.33 4.43
N GLN A 42 8.42 -8.23 4.77
CA GLN A 42 8.88 -8.06 6.14
C GLN A 42 8.92 -6.58 6.54
N HIS A 43 8.39 -6.28 7.73
CA HIS A 43 8.39 -4.97 8.38
C HIS A 43 8.90 -5.10 9.81
N LEU A 44 9.18 -3.98 10.47
CA LEU A 44 9.76 -3.94 11.82
C LEU A 44 8.93 -4.69 12.87
N CYS A 45 7.62 -4.80 12.67
CA CYS A 45 6.69 -5.42 13.61
C CYS A 45 6.05 -6.72 13.08
N GLY A 46 6.57 -7.30 11.99
CA GLY A 46 6.07 -8.56 11.44
C GLY A 46 5.92 -8.55 9.92
N GLU A 47 5.03 -9.40 9.40
CA GLU A 47 4.77 -9.55 7.98
C GLU A 47 3.50 -8.81 7.57
N PHE A 48 3.52 -8.12 6.44
CA PHE A 48 2.36 -7.41 5.90
C PHE A 48 2.22 -7.65 4.40
N SER A 49 0.98 -7.72 3.94
CA SER A 49 0.61 -7.62 2.53
C SER A 49 -0.44 -6.51 2.38
N MET A 50 -0.59 -5.98 1.18
CA MET A 50 -1.53 -4.90 0.90
C MET A 50 -2.13 -5.08 -0.49
N ALA A 51 -3.41 -4.76 -0.65
CA ALA A 51 -4.05 -4.73 -1.95
C ALA A 51 -5.12 -3.65 -2.00
N VAL A 52 -5.27 -3.04 -3.16
CA VAL A 52 -6.34 -2.12 -3.54
C VAL A 52 -7.03 -2.70 -4.76
N VAL A 53 -8.34 -2.87 -4.66
CA VAL A 53 -9.18 -3.31 -5.77
C VAL A 53 -10.40 -2.41 -5.83
N GLN A 54 -10.68 -1.87 -7.01
CA GLN A 54 -11.76 -0.91 -7.19
C GLN A 54 -12.87 -1.46 -8.09
N ALA A 55 -14.10 -1.02 -7.82
CA ALA A 55 -15.27 -1.34 -8.64
C ALA A 55 -15.51 -0.34 -9.79
N ASN A 56 -14.87 0.84 -9.76
CA ASN A 56 -14.94 1.84 -10.82
C ASN A 56 -14.06 1.46 -12.01
N ASN A 57 -14.21 2.16 -13.14
CA ASN A 57 -13.40 1.92 -14.35
C ASN A 57 -11.98 2.51 -14.26
N LEU A 58 -11.66 3.20 -13.17
CA LEU A 58 -10.39 3.87 -12.92
C LEU A 58 -9.95 3.53 -11.49
N LEU A 59 -8.66 3.30 -11.30
CA LEU A 59 -8.05 3.09 -9.99
C LEU A 59 -7.78 4.46 -9.36
N GLU A 60 -8.80 5.00 -8.68
CA GLU A 60 -8.77 6.26 -7.95
C GLU A 60 -8.23 6.05 -6.53
N ASP A 61 -8.47 4.89 -5.91
CA ASP A 61 -7.97 4.57 -4.58
C ASP A 61 -6.44 4.38 -4.60
N GLN A 62 -5.78 4.86 -3.55
CA GLN A 62 -4.34 4.70 -3.37
C GLN A 62 -4.04 4.14 -1.98
N SER A 63 -2.90 3.48 -1.85
CA SER A 63 -2.44 2.98 -0.55
C SER A 63 -0.93 2.98 -0.46
N GLN A 64 -0.41 3.12 0.75
CA GLN A 64 1.02 3.05 1.01
C GLN A 64 1.32 2.33 2.32
N ILE A 65 2.49 1.71 2.38
CA ILE A 65 3.03 1.13 3.59
C ILE A 65 4.52 1.46 3.70
N GLU A 66 4.89 2.07 4.82
CA GLU A 66 6.26 2.48 5.13
C GLU A 66 6.64 1.89 6.48
N SER A 67 7.83 1.29 6.59
CA SER A 67 8.33 0.76 7.86
C SER A 67 9.74 1.23 8.08
N GLY A 68 10.01 1.80 9.25
CA GLY A 68 11.28 2.42 9.51
C GLY A 68 11.20 3.50 10.60
N PRO A 69 12.19 4.39 10.61
CA PRO A 69 12.11 5.64 11.34
C PRO A 69 10.91 6.47 10.88
N LEU A 70 10.02 6.80 11.81
CA LEU A 70 8.83 7.64 11.58
C LEU A 70 9.13 9.14 11.73
N SER A 71 10.36 9.50 12.07
CA SER A 71 10.81 10.90 12.14
C SER A 71 12.15 11.06 11.42
N THR A 72 12.52 12.30 11.11
CA THR A 72 13.85 12.64 10.59
C THR A 72 14.95 12.61 11.66
N LEU A 73 14.60 12.57 12.96
CA LEU A 73 15.56 12.50 14.05
C LEU A 73 16.12 11.09 14.19
N GLU A 74 17.44 10.94 14.35
CA GLU A 74 18.09 9.63 14.51
C GLU A 74 17.59 8.84 15.74
N SER A 75 17.23 9.54 16.82
CA SER A 75 16.63 8.95 18.03
C SER A 75 15.09 8.85 17.97
N GLY A 76 14.52 9.02 16.78
CA GLY A 76 13.08 8.99 16.55
C GLY A 76 12.45 7.62 16.74
N PRO A 77 11.11 7.58 16.88
CA PRO A 77 10.39 6.33 16.99
C PRO A 77 10.47 5.55 15.68
N TYR A 78 10.56 4.22 15.82
CA TYR A 78 10.43 3.27 14.73
C TYR A 78 9.00 2.74 14.72
N GLY A 79 8.48 2.47 13.53
CA GLY A 79 7.16 1.88 13.41
C GLY A 79 6.77 1.66 11.97
N THR A 80 5.47 1.41 11.77
CA THR A 80 4.86 1.18 10.46
C THR A 80 3.78 2.23 10.23
N PHE A 81 3.90 2.95 9.12
CA PHE A 81 2.87 3.84 8.61
C PHE A 81 2.07 3.10 7.53
N VAL A 82 0.75 3.16 7.64
CA VAL A 82 -0.18 2.58 6.68
C VAL A 82 -1.15 3.68 6.25
N GLY A 83 -1.15 4.00 4.95
CA GLY A 83 -2.06 4.96 4.35
C GLY A 83 -3.07 4.26 3.45
N ILE A 84 -4.35 4.61 3.59
CA ILE A 84 -5.46 4.15 2.73
C ILE A 84 -6.23 5.41 2.33
N TYR A 85 -6.29 5.67 1.02
CA TYR A 85 -6.85 6.90 0.47
C TYR A 85 -7.96 6.56 -0.51
N ASP A 86 -9.19 6.86 -0.12
CA ASP A 86 -10.41 6.71 -0.93
C ASP A 86 -10.48 7.89 -1.91
N GLY A 87 -10.28 7.61 -3.19
CA GLY A 87 -10.19 8.63 -4.24
C GLY A 87 -11.51 8.79 -5.00
N HIS A 88 -11.89 10.03 -5.29
CA HIS A 88 -13.09 10.33 -6.07
C HIS A 88 -12.86 11.49 -7.04
N GLY A 89 -13.47 11.40 -8.23
CA GLY A 89 -13.38 12.45 -9.25
C GLY A 89 -12.05 12.45 -10.02
N GLY A 90 -11.32 11.32 -9.98
CA GLY A 90 -9.98 11.15 -10.53
C GLY A 90 -8.94 10.71 -9.47
N PRO A 91 -7.82 10.08 -9.89
CA PRO A 91 -6.78 9.57 -8.99
C PRO A 91 -5.79 10.64 -8.51
N GLU A 92 -5.90 11.88 -8.98
CA GLU A 92 -4.87 12.90 -8.81
C GLU A 92 -4.66 13.24 -7.33
N THR A 93 -5.74 13.44 -6.58
CA THR A 93 -5.67 13.87 -5.18
C THR A 93 -5.18 12.74 -4.27
N SER A 94 -5.77 11.54 -4.40
CA SER A 94 -5.34 10.36 -3.64
C SER A 94 -3.88 10.00 -3.93
N ARG A 95 -3.43 10.13 -5.19
CA ARG A 95 -2.02 9.92 -5.58
C ARG A 95 -1.11 10.96 -4.98
N TYR A 96 -1.47 12.24 -5.07
CA TYR A 96 -0.69 13.30 -4.45
C TYR A 96 -0.50 13.07 -2.95
N ILE A 97 -1.56 12.67 -2.24
CA ILE A 97 -1.48 12.34 -0.82
C ILE A 97 -0.57 11.13 -0.57
N CYS A 98 -0.71 10.07 -1.36
CA CYS A 98 0.12 8.88 -1.28
C CYS A 98 1.62 9.19 -1.42
N ASP A 99 1.96 10.11 -2.33
CA ASP A 99 3.36 10.48 -2.60
C ASP A 99 3.96 11.40 -1.53
N ASN A 100 3.14 12.19 -0.84
CA ASN A 100 3.63 13.31 -0.03
C ASN A 100 3.32 13.22 1.48
N LEU A 101 2.23 12.56 1.89
CA LEU A 101 1.74 12.63 3.27
C LEU A 101 2.76 12.08 4.28
N PHE A 102 3.35 10.92 3.99
CA PHE A 102 4.32 10.32 4.91
C PHE A 102 5.56 11.19 5.10
N GLN A 103 6.10 11.81 4.03
CA GLN A 103 7.28 12.68 4.15
C GLN A 103 6.97 13.93 4.98
N HIS A 104 5.79 14.53 4.78
CA HIS A 104 5.34 15.64 5.63
C HIS A 104 5.20 15.21 7.09
N LEU A 105 4.51 14.08 7.36
CA LEU A 105 4.39 13.56 8.73
C LEU A 105 5.73 13.24 9.37
N LYS A 106 6.69 12.72 8.61
CA LYS A 106 8.04 12.41 9.08
C LYS A 106 8.86 13.67 9.43
N SER A 107 8.59 14.78 8.74
CA SER A 107 9.20 16.09 9.04
C SER A 107 8.57 16.79 10.25
N GLU A 108 7.29 16.54 10.49
CA GLU A 108 6.56 17.06 11.65
C GLU A 108 6.82 16.17 12.89
N LYS A 109 6.84 16.76 14.10
CA LYS A 109 7.15 16.02 15.34
C LYS A 109 6.02 15.09 15.84
N TYR A 110 5.02 14.78 15.02
CA TYR A 110 3.82 14.08 15.46
C TYR A 110 3.87 12.59 15.11
N VAL A 111 3.71 11.74 16.13
CA VAL A 111 3.67 10.29 16.00
C VAL A 111 2.21 9.83 15.89
N ALA A 112 1.88 9.25 14.74
CA ALA A 112 0.70 8.44 14.41
C ALA A 112 -0.70 9.12 14.51
N PHE A 113 -1.25 9.47 13.36
CA PHE A 113 -2.70 9.61 13.14
C PHE A 113 -3.19 8.47 12.26
N PHE A 114 -4.24 7.76 12.69
CA PHE A 114 -5.07 6.97 11.77
C PHE A 114 -6.00 7.96 11.06
N MET A 115 -5.50 8.58 9.99
CA MET A 115 -6.28 9.55 9.23
C MET A 115 -7.07 8.80 8.15
N ARG A 116 -8.35 8.53 8.41
CA ARG A 116 -9.28 8.12 7.36
C ARG A 116 -9.68 9.37 6.58
N MET A 117 -8.93 9.69 5.54
CA MET A 117 -9.26 10.79 4.66
C MET A 117 -10.20 10.26 3.58
N PHE A 118 -11.49 10.61 3.70
CA PHE A 118 -12.42 10.50 2.58
C PHE A 118 -12.21 11.75 1.72
N ILE A 119 -11.66 11.57 0.52
CA ILE A 119 -11.57 12.63 -0.46
C ILE A 119 -12.83 12.51 -1.30
N VAL A 120 -13.84 13.33 -0.99
CA VAL A 120 -15.06 13.46 -1.80
C VAL A 120 -14.91 14.67 -2.71
#